data_AF-A0A3M7G729-F1
#
_entry.id   AF-A0A3M7G729-F1
#
_cell.length_a   1.000
_cell.length_b   1.000
_cell.length_c   1.000
_cell.angle_alpha   90.00
_cell.angle_beta   90.00
_cell.angle_gamma   90.00
#
_symmetry.space_group_name_H-M   'P 1'
#
loop_
_entity.id
_entity.type
_entity.pdbx_description
1 polymer ?
#
loop_
_entity_poly.entity_id
_entity_poly.type
_entity_poly.pdbx_seq_one_letter_code
_entity_poly.pdbx_strand_id
1 'polypeptide(L)'
;MHRILRQTIIVLSDQQIVTGIAIMTAGFVGLRSGQISVYHYQIVLYLAWLSSSVHLSALTLLRPFLNRHSGLKVWRLVGMGALFIMLIIGLVPTVSYDWGIINFKDPKDSSIGKNDLTGWGVPASCFWSKTYADGVNNDAPIGYVLLVISYVWKIGDVFGSGRKFYASRIRRPLESAVESLLTLPARRYHRTQQTRYLWCFRLLLILCIPFIAVLEFLASFSASLWLSALGLLFGTVQIIVPRNQTYAQTHAQEERWGFGQLVPLVLLIQPIGTILEQAWVSHESAGTEDTKLRPTAEKGDNSRVQGCEHATLVHNASPEEPERCRAYPPVLLQILGSPNASNLRRCSPDS
;
A
#
# COMPACT_ATOMS: atom_id res chain seq x y z
N MET A 1 -15.19 14.42 -10.34
CA MET A 1 -14.69 13.84 -9.06
C MET A 1 -13.42 12.99 -9.20
N HIS A 2 -13.38 11.89 -9.97
CA HIS A 2 -12.20 11.00 -10.05
C HIS A 2 -10.90 11.70 -10.51
N ARG A 3 -10.96 12.70 -11.39
CA ARG A 3 -9.78 13.44 -11.86
C ARG A 3 -9.16 14.30 -10.74
N ILE A 4 -10.01 15.02 -10.00
CA ILE A 4 -9.63 15.87 -8.86
C ILE A 4 -8.98 15.00 -7.78
N LEU A 5 -9.65 13.93 -7.33
CA LEU A 5 -9.12 13.02 -6.31
C LEU A 5 -7.75 12.45 -6.71
N ARG A 6 -7.58 12.07 -7.98
CA ARG A 6 -6.28 11.59 -8.49
C ARG A 6 -5.20 12.67 -8.41
N GLN A 7 -5.49 13.89 -8.85
CA GLN A 7 -4.53 15.00 -8.81
C GLN A 7 -4.15 15.34 -7.35
N THR A 8 -5.12 15.36 -6.45
CA THR A 8 -4.90 15.53 -5.02
C THR A 8 -3.96 14.46 -4.45
N ILE A 9 -4.24 13.18 -4.75
CA ILE A 9 -3.39 12.07 -4.27
C ILE A 9 -1.97 12.20 -4.83
N ILE A 10 -1.80 12.62 -6.09
CA ILE A 10 -0.47 12.85 -6.68
C ILE A 10 0.30 13.92 -5.89
N VAL A 11 -0.29 15.09 -5.69
CA VAL A 11 0.40 16.22 -5.04
C VAL A 11 0.71 15.89 -3.57
N LEU A 12 -0.26 15.33 -2.83
CA LEU A 12 -0.05 14.92 -1.45
C LEU A 12 1.04 13.84 -1.33
N SER A 13 1.03 12.86 -2.24
CA SER A 13 2.03 11.78 -2.28
C SER A 13 3.44 12.32 -2.52
N ASP A 14 3.61 13.30 -3.42
CA ASP A 14 4.91 13.91 -3.69
C ASP A 14 5.39 14.74 -2.49
N GLN A 15 4.48 15.46 -1.83
CA GLN A 15 4.79 16.15 -0.57
C GLN A 15 5.28 15.18 0.50
N GLN A 16 4.64 14.00 0.65
CA GLN A 16 5.08 13.02 1.63
C GLN A 16 6.53 12.56 1.40
N ILE A 17 6.95 12.27 0.16
CA ILE A 17 8.35 11.90 -0.11
C ILE A 17 9.31 13.02 0.30
N VAL A 18 9.02 14.25 -0.13
CA VAL A 18 9.91 15.39 0.13
C VAL A 18 10.02 15.66 1.63
N THR A 19 8.89 15.65 2.35
CA THR A 19 8.88 15.83 3.81
C THR A 19 9.57 14.68 4.53
N GLY A 20 9.36 13.44 4.11
CA GLY A 20 10.02 12.26 4.67
C GLY A 20 11.55 12.34 4.54
N ILE A 21 12.05 12.68 3.35
CA ILE A 21 13.50 12.85 3.10
C ILE A 21 14.06 14.03 3.92
N ALA A 22 13.34 15.15 3.97
CA ALA A 22 13.77 16.32 4.73
C ALA A 22 13.86 16.01 6.24
N ILE A 23 12.85 15.35 6.80
CA ILE A 23 12.81 14.94 8.21
C ILE A 23 13.95 13.96 8.53
N MET A 24 14.20 12.97 7.68
CA MET A 24 15.34 12.05 7.85
C MET A 24 16.69 12.77 7.77
N THR A 25 16.84 13.72 6.84
CA THR A 25 18.07 14.51 6.69
C THR A 25 18.33 15.34 7.93
N ALA A 26 17.31 16.04 8.45
CA ALA A 26 17.41 16.79 9.69
C ALA A 26 17.75 15.88 10.88
N GLY A 27 17.15 14.68 10.94
CA GLY A 27 17.48 13.64 11.92
C GLY A 27 18.94 13.24 11.90
N PHE A 28 19.51 12.99 10.72
CA PHE A 28 20.92 12.62 10.58
C PHE A 28 21.88 13.76 10.91
N VAL A 29 21.54 15.00 10.56
CA VAL A 29 22.33 16.17 10.96
C VAL A 29 22.33 16.32 12.48
N GLY A 30 21.15 16.22 13.11
CA GLY A 30 21.01 16.28 14.57
C GLY A 30 21.69 15.11 15.29
N LEU A 31 21.71 13.93 14.67
CA LEU A 31 22.43 12.75 15.16
C LEU A 31 23.94 12.99 15.12
N ARG A 32 24.46 13.52 14.01
CA ARG A 32 25.90 13.81 13.86
C ARG A 32 26.37 14.91 14.82
N SER A 33 25.54 15.92 15.10
CA SER A 33 25.87 16.99 16.04
C SER A 33 25.69 16.61 17.51
N GLY A 34 25.11 15.44 17.80
CA GLY A 34 24.80 14.99 19.16
C GLY A 34 23.71 15.81 19.85
N GLN A 35 22.94 16.60 19.09
CA GLN A 35 21.91 17.51 19.62
C GLN A 35 20.54 16.85 19.73
N ILE A 36 20.30 15.75 19.01
CA ILE A 36 19.02 15.04 19.03
C ILE A 36 19.02 13.94 20.10
N SER A 37 18.02 13.96 20.97
CA SER A 37 17.82 12.89 21.95
C SER A 37 17.21 11.64 21.29
N VAL A 38 17.32 10.48 21.95
CA VAL A 38 16.68 9.22 21.55
C VAL A 38 15.19 9.41 21.27
N TYR A 39 14.50 10.17 22.13
CA TYR A 39 13.08 10.52 21.94
C TYR A 39 12.81 11.21 20.61
N HIS A 40 13.46 12.35 20.36
CA HIS A 40 13.21 13.13 19.14
C HIS A 40 13.64 12.36 17.88
N TYR A 41 14.72 11.59 17.98
CA TYR A 41 15.18 10.74 16.88
C TYR A 41 14.19 9.62 16.57
N GLN A 42 13.61 8.99 17.59
CA GLN A 42 12.55 8.00 17.41
C GLN A 42 11.32 8.60 16.69
N ILE A 43 10.87 9.79 17.10
CA ILE A 43 9.77 10.50 16.44
C ILE A 43 10.09 10.76 14.97
N VAL A 44 11.30 11.24 14.67
CA VAL A 44 11.78 11.49 13.30
C VAL A 44 11.71 10.23 12.44
N LEU A 45 12.21 9.09 12.94
CA LEU A 45 12.17 7.81 12.21
C LEU A 45 10.75 7.37 11.89
N TYR A 46 9.84 7.42 12.88
CA TYR A 46 8.48 6.96 12.67
C TYR A 46 7.63 7.94 11.85
N LEU A 47 7.90 9.25 11.90
CA LEU A 47 7.28 10.21 10.96
C LEU A 47 7.70 9.92 9.52
N ALA A 48 8.98 9.65 9.28
CA ALA A 48 9.48 9.26 7.97
C ALA A 48 8.89 7.93 7.50
N TRP A 49 8.74 6.95 8.40
CA TRP A 49 8.04 5.70 8.13
C TRP A 49 6.59 5.92 7.70
N LEU A 50 5.84 6.74 8.44
CA LEU A 50 4.43 7.02 8.15
C LEU A 50 4.30 7.71 6.78
N SER A 51 5.13 8.73 6.51
CA SER A 51 5.22 9.40 5.21
C SER A 51 5.48 8.37 4.08
N SER A 52 6.47 7.50 4.27
CA SER A 52 6.81 6.41 3.35
C SER A 52 5.62 5.47 3.11
N SER A 53 4.93 5.06 4.18
CA SER A 53 3.80 4.13 4.12
C SER A 53 2.61 4.72 3.38
N VAL A 54 2.31 6.00 3.61
CA VAL A 54 1.28 6.76 2.88
C VAL A 54 1.66 6.88 1.41
N HIS A 55 2.90 7.25 1.09
CA HIS A 55 3.38 7.35 -0.29
C HIS A 55 3.24 6.02 -1.04
N LEU A 56 3.68 4.91 -0.44
CA LEU A 56 3.54 3.57 -1.02
C LEU A 56 2.09 3.23 -1.33
N SER A 57 1.18 3.58 -0.43
CA SER A 57 -0.26 3.33 -0.59
C SER A 57 -0.85 4.16 -1.73
N ALA A 58 -0.42 5.42 -1.86
CA ALA A 58 -0.76 6.29 -2.99
C ALA A 58 -0.26 5.72 -4.33
N LEU A 59 0.96 5.16 -4.38
CA LEU A 59 1.48 4.50 -5.58
C LEU A 59 0.68 3.26 -5.98
N THR A 60 0.27 2.43 -5.01
CA THR A 60 -0.58 1.27 -5.28
C THR A 60 -1.93 1.70 -5.89
N LEU A 61 -2.53 2.78 -5.38
CA LEU A 61 -3.78 3.36 -5.91
C LEU A 61 -3.61 3.98 -7.31
N LEU A 62 -2.53 4.73 -7.53
CA LEU A 62 -2.26 5.43 -8.79
C LEU A 62 -1.64 4.54 -9.87
N ARG A 63 -1.39 3.28 -9.57
CA ARG A 63 -0.71 2.34 -10.45
C ARG A 63 -1.25 2.31 -11.88
N PRO A 64 -2.57 2.24 -12.16
CA PRO A 64 -3.07 2.23 -13.54
C PRO A 64 -2.64 3.47 -14.32
N PHE A 65 -2.62 4.62 -13.66
CA PHE A 65 -2.20 5.90 -14.23
C PHE A 65 -0.68 5.98 -14.44
N LEU A 66 0.11 5.54 -13.46
CA LEU A 66 1.58 5.58 -13.49
C LEU A 66 2.18 4.56 -14.47
N ASN A 67 1.52 3.43 -14.72
CA ASN A 67 1.95 2.48 -15.74
C ASN A 67 1.85 3.05 -17.16
N ARG A 68 0.99 4.06 -17.38
CA ARG A 68 0.93 4.80 -18.66
C ARG A 68 2.00 5.88 -18.75
N HIS A 69 2.51 6.37 -17.62
CA HIS A 69 3.47 7.47 -17.52
C HIS A 69 4.75 7.03 -16.79
N SER A 70 5.61 6.29 -17.50
CA SER A 70 6.82 5.68 -16.93
C SER A 70 7.78 6.69 -16.28
N GLY A 71 7.94 7.90 -16.83
CA GLY A 71 8.83 8.93 -16.24
C GLY A 71 8.37 9.35 -14.83
N LEU A 72 7.06 9.62 -14.68
CA LEU A 72 6.44 9.96 -13.40
C LEU A 72 6.51 8.80 -12.39
N LYS A 73 6.46 7.56 -12.88
CA LYS A 73 6.63 6.36 -12.05
C LYS A 73 8.06 6.24 -11.53
N VAL A 74 9.06 6.39 -12.40
CA VAL A 74 10.49 6.24 -12.05
C VAL A 74 10.91 7.31 -11.04
N TRP A 75 10.53 8.58 -11.24
CA TRP A 75 10.83 9.65 -10.29
C TRP A 75 10.36 9.31 -8.86
N ARG A 76 9.12 8.86 -8.72
CA ARG A 76 8.54 8.48 -7.42
C ARG A 76 9.22 7.25 -6.82
N LEU A 77 9.54 6.26 -7.64
CA LEU A 77 10.27 5.08 -7.18
C LEU A 77 11.69 5.39 -6.73
N VAL A 78 12.38 6.32 -7.38
CA VAL A 78 13.71 6.78 -6.97
C VAL A 78 13.64 7.51 -5.64
N GLY A 79 12.71 8.47 -5.48
CA GLY A 79 12.50 9.15 -4.20
C GLY A 79 12.13 8.18 -3.08
N MET A 80 11.30 7.19 -3.39
CA MET A 80 10.93 6.14 -2.45
C MET A 80 12.10 5.24 -2.05
N GLY A 81 12.94 4.85 -3.00
CA GLY A 81 14.15 4.07 -2.75
C GLY A 81 15.17 4.83 -1.92
N ALA A 82 15.34 6.13 -2.17
CA ALA A 82 16.18 6.99 -1.35
C ALA A 82 15.67 7.06 0.10
N LEU A 83 14.38 7.32 0.29
CA LEU A 83 13.77 7.36 1.63
C LEU A 83 13.89 6.00 2.35
N PHE A 84 13.71 4.88 1.64
CA PHE A 84 13.90 3.54 2.21
C PHE A 84 15.31 3.31 2.72
N ILE A 85 16.32 3.66 1.92
CA ILE A 85 17.73 3.50 2.30
C ILE A 85 18.03 4.36 3.54
N MET A 86 17.57 5.62 3.55
CA MET A 86 17.70 6.47 4.74
C MET A 86 17.01 5.85 5.95
N LEU A 87 15.82 5.26 5.79
CA LEU A 87 15.08 4.66 6.90
C LEU A 87 15.80 3.42 7.45
N ILE A 88 16.32 2.54 6.59
CA ILE A 88 17.11 1.37 7.00
C ILE A 88 18.35 1.80 7.79
N ILE A 89 19.12 2.78 7.27
CA ILE A 89 20.29 3.32 7.96
C ILE A 89 19.88 3.96 9.29
N GLY A 90 18.77 4.70 9.31
CA GLY A 90 18.30 5.39 10.50
C GLY A 90 17.80 4.48 11.61
N LEU A 91 17.35 3.28 11.27
CA LEU A 91 16.90 2.24 12.21
C LEU A 91 18.06 1.42 12.82
N VAL A 92 19.30 1.62 12.38
CA VAL A 92 20.45 0.88 12.94
C VAL A 92 20.61 1.11 14.47
N PRO A 93 20.52 2.35 15.01
CA PRO A 93 20.65 2.59 16.45
C PRO A 93 19.52 1.98 17.28
N THR A 94 18.32 1.84 16.69
CA THR A 94 17.15 1.31 17.39
C THR A 94 17.22 -0.20 17.65
N VAL A 95 18.21 -0.89 17.07
CA VAL A 95 18.48 -2.33 17.32
C VAL A 95 18.98 -2.57 18.74
N SER A 96 19.74 -1.62 19.30
CA SER A 96 20.40 -1.76 20.60
C SER A 96 19.41 -2.11 21.70
N TYR A 97 19.76 -3.07 22.56
CA TYR A 97 18.92 -3.46 23.71
C TYR A 97 18.51 -2.25 24.55
N ASP A 98 19.46 -1.38 24.90
CA ASP A 98 19.23 -0.18 25.72
C ASP A 98 18.43 0.94 25.03
N TRP A 99 17.98 0.75 23.78
CA TRP A 99 17.22 1.77 23.06
C TRP A 99 15.86 2.03 23.70
N GLY A 100 15.66 3.24 24.24
CA GLY A 100 14.38 3.63 24.83
C GLY A 100 14.03 2.87 26.11
N ILE A 101 14.99 2.13 26.71
CA ILE A 101 14.77 1.48 28.00
C ILE A 101 14.66 2.53 29.11
N ILE A 102 13.64 2.35 29.94
CA ILE A 102 13.48 3.07 31.19
C ILE A 102 14.22 2.24 32.24
N ASN A 103 15.39 2.70 32.68
CA ASN A 103 16.10 2.06 33.78
C ASN A 103 15.27 2.22 35.06
N PHE A 104 14.49 1.21 35.41
CA PHE A 104 13.95 1.09 36.76
C PHE A 104 14.95 0.30 37.62
N LYS A 105 15.86 1.05 38.27
CA LYS A 105 16.48 0.77 39.58
C LYS A 105 17.76 -0.10 39.63
N ASP A 106 18.79 0.45 40.29
CA ASP A 106 19.62 -0.28 41.26
C ASP A 106 19.46 0.41 42.64
N PRO A 107 18.98 -0.26 43.71
CA PRO A 107 18.77 0.38 45.02
C PRO A 107 20.06 0.75 45.78
N LYS A 108 21.25 0.42 45.26
CA LYS A 108 22.51 0.53 46.02
C LYS A 108 23.39 1.74 45.68
N ASP A 109 23.09 2.48 44.61
CA ASP A 109 23.87 3.67 44.25
C ASP A 109 23.15 4.95 44.68
N SER A 110 23.37 5.35 45.92
CA SER A 110 22.87 6.58 46.54
C SER A 110 23.54 7.88 46.03
N SER A 111 24.16 7.84 44.85
CA SER A 111 24.82 9.01 44.24
C SER A 111 24.05 9.63 43.07
N ILE A 112 22.93 9.02 42.64
CA ILE A 112 22.19 9.50 41.46
C ILE A 112 20.90 10.21 41.90
N GLY A 113 20.80 11.49 41.53
CA GLY A 113 19.79 12.42 42.01
C GLY A 113 18.38 12.13 41.47
N LYS A 114 17.38 12.76 42.08
CA LYS A 114 15.92 12.67 41.84
C LYS A 114 15.43 12.98 40.40
N ASN A 115 16.34 13.12 39.43
CA ASN A 115 16.14 13.50 38.04
C ASN A 115 16.48 12.38 37.04
N ASP A 116 16.59 11.11 37.49
CA ASP A 116 17.06 10.00 36.66
C ASP A 116 16.36 9.92 35.30
N LEU A 117 17.16 10.25 34.29
CA LEU A 117 16.75 10.41 32.91
C LEU A 117 16.32 9.04 32.38
N THR A 118 15.05 8.94 32.01
CA THR A 118 14.62 7.88 31.07
C THR A 118 15.57 7.86 29.86
N GLY A 119 15.91 6.70 29.31
CA GLY A 119 16.85 6.57 28.18
C GLY A 119 16.49 7.45 26.96
N TRP A 120 15.24 7.90 26.90
CA TRP A 120 14.69 8.90 25.98
C TRP A 120 15.44 10.23 25.89
N GLY A 121 16.07 10.69 26.98
CA GLY A 121 16.79 11.98 27.05
C GLY A 121 18.25 11.91 26.57
N VAL A 122 18.82 10.72 26.43
CA VAL A 122 20.22 10.52 26.04
C VAL A 122 20.40 10.94 24.56
N PRO A 123 21.53 11.55 24.17
CA PRO A 123 21.83 11.78 22.76
C PRO A 123 21.81 10.48 21.95
N ALA A 124 21.04 10.45 20.86
CA ALA A 124 20.89 9.24 20.03
C ALA A 124 22.22 8.79 19.41
N SER A 125 23.20 9.70 19.28
CA SER A 125 24.53 9.43 18.75
C SER A 125 25.31 8.38 19.54
N CYS A 126 25.03 8.24 20.84
CA CYS A 126 25.69 7.25 21.71
C CYS A 126 25.48 5.81 21.22
N PHE A 127 24.31 5.53 20.63
CA PHE A 127 23.89 4.20 20.17
C PHE A 127 24.44 3.82 18.78
N TRP A 128 25.04 4.77 18.06
CA TRP A 128 25.65 4.49 16.75
C TRP A 128 27.03 3.80 16.87
N SER A 129 27.75 4.01 17.97
CA SER A 129 29.17 3.59 18.07
C SER A 129 29.51 2.74 19.29
N LYS A 130 28.87 2.93 20.45
CA LYS A 130 29.29 2.28 21.71
C LYS A 130 28.47 1.06 22.11
N THR A 131 27.15 1.11 21.96
CA THR A 131 26.21 0.07 22.44
C THR A 131 25.63 -0.81 21.33
N TYR A 132 26.10 -0.65 20.09
CA TYR A 132 25.57 -1.36 18.90
C TYR A 132 25.61 -2.91 19.00
N ALA A 133 26.39 -3.48 19.93
CA ALA A 133 26.58 -4.92 20.08
C ALA A 133 26.11 -5.52 21.42
N ASP A 134 25.51 -4.72 22.33
CA ASP A 134 25.21 -5.17 23.70
C ASP A 134 23.89 -5.98 23.82
N GLY A 135 23.23 -6.25 22.70
CA GLY A 135 22.02 -7.07 22.62
C GLY A 135 21.01 -6.50 21.62
N VAL A 136 19.99 -7.29 21.31
CA VAL A 136 18.91 -6.90 20.38
C VAL A 136 17.65 -6.57 21.16
N ASN A 137 17.06 -5.39 20.93
CA ASN A 137 15.74 -5.05 21.44
C ASN A 137 14.67 -5.98 20.83
N ASN A 138 13.81 -6.57 21.66
CA ASN A 138 12.76 -7.51 21.22
C ASN A 138 11.68 -6.88 20.32
N ASP A 139 11.44 -5.57 20.45
CA ASP A 139 10.36 -4.88 19.71
C ASP A 139 10.82 -4.34 18.34
N ALA A 140 12.12 -4.06 18.19
CA ALA A 140 12.74 -3.58 16.97
C ALA A 140 12.62 -4.52 15.74
N PRO A 141 12.84 -5.84 15.84
CA PRO A 141 12.82 -6.72 14.67
C PRO A 141 11.43 -6.83 14.02
N ILE A 142 10.35 -6.75 14.80
CA ILE A 142 8.98 -6.79 14.28
C ILE A 142 8.74 -5.61 13.33
N GLY A 143 9.16 -4.41 13.72
CA GLY A 143 9.12 -3.23 12.87
C GLY A 143 9.89 -3.44 11.57
N TYR A 144 11.16 -3.85 11.64
CA TYR A 144 11.98 -3.99 10.44
C TYR A 144 11.42 -5.03 9.46
N VAL A 145 10.95 -6.16 9.96
CA VAL A 145 10.31 -7.19 9.15
C VAL A 145 9.05 -6.63 8.49
N LEU A 146 8.20 -5.92 9.23
CA LEU A 146 6.98 -5.32 8.69
C LEU A 146 7.31 -4.29 7.59
N LEU A 147 8.33 -3.46 7.80
CA LEU A 147 8.79 -2.46 6.83
C LEU A 147 9.32 -3.13 5.56
N VAL A 148 10.24 -4.08 5.68
CA VAL A 148 10.86 -4.73 4.52
C VAL A 148 9.82 -5.50 3.72
N ILE A 149 8.95 -6.26 4.38
CA ILE A 149 7.85 -6.99 3.73
C ILE A 149 6.91 -6.00 3.03
N SER A 150 6.53 -4.90 3.68
CA SER A 150 5.65 -3.88 3.09
C SER A 150 6.23 -3.26 1.82
N TYR A 151 7.52 -2.95 1.83
CA TYR A 151 8.21 -2.40 0.68
C TYR A 151 8.31 -3.40 -0.47
N VAL A 152 8.81 -4.61 -0.20
CA VAL A 152 8.96 -5.66 -1.21
C VAL A 152 7.61 -6.00 -1.84
N TRP A 153 6.59 -6.14 -1.01
CA TRP A 153 5.23 -6.45 -1.46
C TRP A 153 4.67 -5.37 -2.38
N LYS A 154 4.69 -4.10 -1.94
CA LYS A 154 4.09 -3.00 -2.70
C LYS A 154 4.89 -2.65 -3.94
N ILE A 155 6.22 -2.76 -3.91
CA ILE A 155 7.06 -2.65 -5.10
C ILE A 155 6.68 -3.77 -6.08
N GLY A 156 6.60 -5.01 -5.60
CA GLY A 156 6.17 -6.17 -6.39
C GLY A 156 4.79 -5.98 -7.01
N ASP A 157 3.87 -5.32 -6.30
CA ASP A 157 2.58 -4.98 -6.86
C ASP A 157 2.65 -3.79 -7.84
N VAL A 158 3.41 -2.73 -7.58
CA VAL A 158 3.56 -1.60 -8.52
C VAL A 158 4.14 -2.05 -9.86
N PHE A 159 5.03 -3.04 -9.87
CA PHE A 159 5.57 -3.64 -11.09
C PHE A 159 4.63 -4.72 -11.66
N GLY A 160 4.30 -4.63 -12.96
CA GLY A 160 3.53 -5.67 -13.64
C GLY A 160 4.22 -7.03 -13.63
N SER A 161 5.56 -7.03 -13.68
CA SER A 161 6.40 -8.24 -13.65
C SER A 161 6.29 -9.00 -12.33
N GLY A 162 6.20 -8.30 -11.19
CA GLY A 162 6.07 -8.93 -9.87
C GLY A 162 4.77 -9.72 -9.73
N ARG A 163 3.64 -9.14 -10.16
CA ARG A 163 2.36 -9.87 -10.23
C ARG A 163 2.39 -11.06 -11.18
N LYS A 164 2.99 -10.90 -12.37
CA LYS A 164 3.11 -12.01 -13.33
C LYS A 164 3.93 -13.15 -12.74
N PHE A 165 5.04 -12.82 -12.07
CA PHE A 165 5.88 -13.78 -11.37
C PHE A 165 5.12 -14.46 -10.22
N TYR A 166 4.44 -13.72 -9.36
CA TYR A 166 3.62 -14.30 -8.28
C TYR A 166 2.54 -15.24 -8.85
N ALA A 167 1.83 -14.80 -9.89
CA ALA A 167 0.81 -15.60 -10.55
C ALA A 167 1.40 -16.88 -11.15
N SER A 168 2.45 -16.78 -11.97
CA SER A 168 3.00 -17.93 -12.69
C SER A 168 3.79 -18.88 -11.79
N ARG A 169 4.58 -18.34 -10.85
CA ARG A 169 5.58 -19.11 -10.12
C ARG A 169 5.17 -19.53 -8.72
N ILE A 170 4.24 -18.82 -8.10
CA ILE A 170 3.77 -19.13 -6.73
C ILE A 170 2.34 -19.66 -6.79
N ARG A 171 1.40 -18.88 -7.34
CA ARG A 171 -0.03 -19.21 -7.32
C ARG A 171 -0.36 -20.45 -8.17
N ARG A 172 0.03 -20.48 -9.44
CA ARG A 172 -0.29 -21.59 -10.37
C ARG A 172 0.19 -22.98 -9.91
N PRO A 173 1.45 -23.19 -9.48
CA PRO A 173 1.87 -24.51 -9.02
C PRO A 173 1.15 -24.92 -7.74
N LEU A 174 0.83 -23.95 -6.87
CA LEU A 174 0.15 -24.20 -5.62
C LEU A 174 -1.33 -24.57 -5.83
N GLU A 175 -2.03 -23.87 -6.72
CA GLU A 175 -3.38 -24.25 -7.18
C GLU A 175 -3.37 -25.66 -7.80
N SER A 176 -2.39 -25.95 -8.66
CA SER A 176 -2.26 -27.28 -9.28
C SER A 176 -1.96 -28.39 -8.27
N ALA A 177 -1.16 -28.11 -7.24
CA ALA A 177 -0.88 -29.05 -6.15
C ALA A 177 -2.14 -29.32 -5.32
N VAL A 178 -2.93 -28.29 -5.00
CA VAL A 178 -4.20 -28.42 -4.28
C VAL A 178 -5.24 -29.20 -5.10
N GLU A 179 -5.36 -28.91 -6.40
CA GLU A 179 -6.22 -29.67 -7.32
C GLU A 179 -5.80 -31.14 -7.40
N SER A 180 -4.50 -31.41 -7.46
CA SER A 180 -3.95 -32.77 -7.47
C SER A 180 -4.28 -33.50 -6.16
N LEU A 181 -4.12 -32.83 -5.02
CA LEU A 181 -4.39 -33.38 -3.69
C LEU A 181 -5.88 -33.68 -3.47
N LEU A 182 -6.78 -32.84 -3.98
CA LEU A 182 -8.24 -33.03 -3.91
C LEU A 182 -8.75 -34.10 -4.88
N THR A 183 -8.15 -34.23 -6.07
CA THR A 183 -8.59 -35.20 -7.10
C THR A 183 -8.23 -36.65 -6.77
N LEU A 184 -7.16 -36.88 -6.02
CA LEU A 184 -6.74 -38.22 -5.55
C LEU A 184 -7.84 -38.96 -4.74
N PRO A 185 -8.34 -38.41 -3.60
CA PRO A 185 -9.40 -39.05 -2.83
C PRO A 185 -10.74 -39.07 -3.58
N ALA A 186 -11.04 -38.06 -4.41
CA ALA A 186 -12.26 -38.02 -5.22
C ALA A 186 -12.30 -39.16 -6.26
N ARG A 187 -11.20 -39.38 -7.00
CA ARG A 187 -11.09 -40.51 -7.96
C ARG A 187 -11.14 -41.86 -7.25
N ARG A 188 -10.51 -41.96 -6.07
CA ARG A 188 -10.50 -43.20 -5.28
C ARG A 188 -11.89 -43.53 -4.74
N TYR A 189 -12.64 -42.54 -4.28
CA TYR A 189 -14.05 -42.70 -3.87
C TYR A 189 -14.92 -43.19 -5.03
N HIS A 190 -14.84 -42.57 -6.21
CA HIS A 190 -15.64 -42.99 -7.36
C HIS A 190 -15.39 -44.46 -7.77
N ARG A 191 -14.14 -44.94 -7.64
CA ARG A 191 -13.77 -46.31 -8.01
C ARG A 191 -14.11 -47.37 -6.94
N THR A 192 -14.04 -47.01 -5.66
CA THR A 192 -14.17 -47.98 -4.54
C THR A 192 -15.47 -47.85 -3.76
N GLN A 193 -16.21 -46.74 -3.93
CA GLN A 193 -17.43 -46.38 -3.18
C GLN A 193 -17.28 -46.43 -1.64
N GLN A 194 -16.04 -46.42 -1.12
CA GLN A 194 -15.79 -46.46 0.32
C GLN A 194 -15.96 -45.07 0.96
N THR A 195 -16.80 -44.98 1.98
CA THR A 195 -17.09 -43.76 2.75
C THR A 195 -15.85 -43.11 3.40
N ARG A 196 -14.78 -43.88 3.66
CA ARG A 196 -13.51 -43.35 4.17
C ARG A 196 -12.88 -42.30 3.23
N TYR A 197 -12.92 -42.52 1.92
CA TYR A 197 -12.38 -41.56 0.95
C TYR A 197 -13.26 -40.31 0.82
N LEU A 198 -14.57 -40.43 1.04
CA LEU A 198 -15.49 -39.28 1.09
C LEU A 198 -15.19 -38.37 2.28
N TRP A 199 -14.96 -38.94 3.47
CA TRP A 199 -14.57 -38.17 4.66
C TRP A 199 -13.19 -37.53 4.52
N CYS A 200 -12.22 -38.26 3.95
CA CYS A 200 -10.90 -37.71 3.64
C CYS A 200 -10.99 -36.51 2.67
N PHE A 201 -11.78 -36.64 1.59
CA PHE A 201 -12.03 -35.53 0.66
C PHE A 201 -12.65 -34.31 1.36
N ARG A 202 -13.69 -34.52 2.19
CA ARG A 202 -14.34 -33.42 2.94
C ARG A 202 -13.38 -32.72 3.90
N LEU A 203 -12.58 -33.48 4.65
CA LEU A 203 -11.60 -32.93 5.58
C LEU A 203 -10.52 -32.12 4.85
N LEU A 204 -10.07 -32.62 3.70
CA LEU A 204 -9.08 -31.94 2.86
C LEU A 204 -9.65 -30.66 2.23
N LEU A 205 -10.93 -30.68 1.85
CA LEU A 205 -11.66 -29.51 1.35
C LEU A 205 -11.74 -28.39 2.41
N ILE A 206 -12.04 -28.74 3.67
CA ILE A 206 -12.09 -27.80 4.79
C ILE A 206 -10.74 -27.07 4.98
N LEU A 207 -9.62 -27.74 4.71
CA LEU A 207 -8.28 -27.13 4.80
C LEU A 207 -7.91 -26.35 3.52
N CYS A 208 -8.24 -26.87 2.34
CA CYS A 208 -7.83 -26.28 1.07
C CYS A 208 -8.60 -25.00 0.72
N ILE A 209 -9.89 -24.91 1.07
CA ILE A 209 -10.70 -23.70 0.83
C ILE A 209 -10.11 -22.46 1.53
N PRO A 210 -9.87 -22.44 2.85
CA PRO A 210 -9.30 -21.27 3.51
C PRO A 210 -7.89 -20.98 3.01
N PHE A 211 -7.12 -22.01 2.65
CA PHE A 211 -5.81 -21.82 2.05
C PHE A 211 -5.86 -21.09 0.71
N ILE A 212 -6.74 -21.50 -0.21
CA ILE A 212 -6.97 -20.78 -1.47
C ILE A 212 -7.47 -19.36 -1.20
N ALA A 213 -8.42 -19.20 -0.26
CA ALA A 213 -8.95 -17.88 0.11
C ALA A 213 -7.84 -16.95 0.64
N VAL A 214 -6.88 -17.47 1.42
CA VAL A 214 -5.71 -16.71 1.86
C VAL A 214 -4.84 -16.31 0.66
N LEU A 215 -4.57 -17.21 -0.29
CA LEU A 215 -3.79 -16.85 -1.49
C LEU A 215 -4.48 -15.78 -2.34
N GLU A 216 -5.81 -15.87 -2.50
CA GLU A 216 -6.59 -14.85 -3.21
C GLU A 216 -6.61 -13.52 -2.46
N PHE A 217 -6.74 -13.56 -1.14
CA PHE A 217 -6.63 -12.38 -0.30
C PHE A 217 -5.25 -11.74 -0.43
N LEU A 218 -4.16 -12.51 -0.33
CA LEU A 218 -2.79 -12.04 -0.50
C LEU A 218 -2.55 -11.48 -1.93
N ALA A 219 -3.19 -12.01 -2.96
CA ALA A 219 -3.10 -11.44 -4.30
C ALA A 219 -3.90 -10.13 -4.49
N SER A 220 -4.77 -9.79 -3.53
CA SER A 220 -5.73 -8.70 -3.67
C SER A 220 -5.16 -7.33 -3.30
N PHE A 221 -5.81 -6.29 -3.83
CA PHE A 221 -5.58 -4.92 -3.40
C PHE A 221 -5.89 -4.73 -1.90
N SER A 222 -6.85 -5.49 -1.35
CA SER A 222 -7.25 -5.43 0.06
C SER A 222 -6.11 -5.81 1.00
N ALA A 223 -5.36 -6.88 0.71
CA ALA A 223 -4.19 -7.27 1.53
C ALA A 223 -3.13 -6.16 1.57
N SER A 224 -2.90 -5.49 0.44
CA SER A 224 -1.96 -4.36 0.37
C SER A 224 -2.43 -3.18 1.23
N LEU A 225 -3.74 -2.91 1.26
CA LEU A 225 -4.32 -1.89 2.15
C LEU A 225 -4.23 -2.28 3.62
N TRP A 226 -4.56 -3.53 3.97
CA TRP A 226 -4.48 -4.03 5.34
C TRP A 226 -3.04 -3.98 5.89
N LEU A 227 -2.06 -4.41 5.09
CA LEU A 227 -0.65 -4.30 5.45
C LEU A 227 -0.24 -2.84 5.69
N SER A 228 -0.76 -1.91 4.88
CA SER A 228 -0.55 -0.47 5.08
C SER A 228 -1.16 0.03 6.38
N ALA A 229 -2.39 -0.37 6.67
CA ALA A 229 -3.11 0.03 7.88
C ALA A 229 -2.40 -0.47 9.14
N LEU A 230 -1.93 -1.73 9.14
CA LEU A 230 -1.13 -2.29 10.24
C LEU A 230 0.19 -1.54 10.42
N GLY A 231 0.89 -1.22 9.32
CA GLY A 231 2.14 -0.45 9.37
C GLY A 231 1.94 0.99 9.88
N LEU A 232 0.85 1.64 9.49
CA LEU A 232 0.49 2.98 9.99
C LEU A 232 0.09 2.93 11.47
N LEU A 233 -0.68 1.92 11.89
CA LEU A 233 -1.06 1.72 13.28
C LEU A 233 0.18 1.50 14.15
N PHE A 234 1.07 0.60 13.74
CA PHE A 234 2.32 0.32 14.45
C PHE A 234 3.19 1.58 14.57
N GLY A 235 3.43 2.29 13.46
CA GLY A 235 4.19 3.53 13.48
C GLY A 235 3.57 4.61 14.37
N THR A 236 2.24 4.69 14.42
CA THR A 236 1.51 5.63 15.28
C THR A 236 1.66 5.27 16.75
N VAL A 237 1.53 3.99 17.11
CA VAL A 237 1.75 3.51 18.49
C VAL A 237 3.15 3.86 18.97
N GLN A 238 4.16 3.67 18.10
CA GLN A 238 5.56 3.98 18.41
C GLN A 238 5.89 5.48 18.56
N ILE A 239 4.98 6.35 18.11
CA ILE A 239 5.04 7.80 18.35
C ILE A 239 4.31 8.16 19.65
N ILE A 240 3.09 7.63 19.84
CA ILE A 240 2.22 8.01 20.96
C ILE A 240 2.75 7.49 22.30
N VAL A 241 3.23 6.24 22.36
CA VAL A 241 3.67 5.63 23.62
C VAL A 241 4.84 6.40 24.25
N PRO A 242 5.97 6.67 23.54
CA PRO A 242 7.05 7.47 24.11
C PRO A 242 6.63 8.91 24.44
N ARG A 243 5.78 9.51 23.60
CA ARG A 243 5.28 10.88 23.85
C ARG A 243 4.48 10.98 25.14
N ASN A 244 3.62 9.99 25.40
CA ASN A 244 2.86 9.93 26.64
C ASN A 244 3.77 9.67 27.86
N GLN A 245 4.84 8.90 27.69
CA GLN A 245 5.82 8.62 28.76
C GLN A 245 6.68 9.85 29.10
N THR A 246 7.05 10.67 28.12
CA THR A 246 7.97 11.82 28.30
C THR A 246 7.23 13.16 28.42
N TYR A 247 5.90 13.16 28.37
CA TYR A 247 5.05 14.36 28.36
C TYR A 247 5.43 15.41 29.40
N ALA A 248 5.63 14.99 30.66
CA ALA A 248 5.97 15.89 31.77
C ALA A 248 7.30 16.65 31.57
N GLN A 249 8.20 16.12 30.75
CA GLN A 249 9.54 16.69 30.51
C GLN A 249 9.60 17.50 29.21
N THR A 250 8.90 17.10 28.15
CA THR A 250 9.03 17.71 26.81
C THR A 250 7.92 18.70 26.43
N HIS A 251 6.80 18.73 27.16
CA HIS A 251 5.62 19.53 26.79
C HIS A 251 5.93 21.02 26.51
N ALA A 252 6.64 21.69 27.42
CA ALA A 252 6.92 23.13 27.29
C ALA A 252 7.79 23.49 26.06
N GLN A 253 8.59 22.54 25.56
CA GLN A 253 9.42 22.73 24.37
C GLN A 253 8.67 22.33 23.09
N GLU A 254 7.83 21.29 23.15
CA GLU A 254 7.02 20.83 22.01
C GLU A 254 5.90 21.81 21.62
N GLU A 255 5.32 22.54 22.57
CA GLU A 255 4.24 23.52 22.27
C GLU A 255 4.72 24.75 21.49
N ARG A 256 6.04 25.03 21.50
CA ARG A 256 6.59 26.21 20.82
C ARG A 256 6.74 25.94 19.34
N TRP A 257 5.97 26.64 18.51
CA TRP A 257 6.06 26.53 17.06
C TRP A 257 7.24 27.32 16.51
N GLY A 258 8.20 26.63 15.91
CA GLY A 258 9.33 27.24 15.21
C GLY A 258 9.10 27.38 13.70
N PHE A 259 9.98 28.13 13.03
CA PHE A 259 9.98 28.27 11.56
C PHE A 259 9.95 26.91 10.84
N GLY A 260 10.77 25.97 11.30
CA GLY A 260 10.86 24.62 10.71
C GLY A 260 9.59 23.77 10.85
N GLN A 261 8.68 24.11 11.76
CA GLN A 261 7.39 23.43 11.92
C GLN A 261 6.27 24.14 11.14
N LEU A 262 6.32 25.47 11.05
CA LEU A 262 5.30 26.26 10.37
C LEU A 262 5.35 26.11 8.85
N VAL A 263 6.56 26.08 8.26
CA VAL A 263 6.72 25.95 6.80
C VAL A 263 6.09 24.66 6.25
N PRO A 264 6.35 23.45 6.80
CA PRO A 264 5.69 22.23 6.35
C PRO A 264 4.16 22.27 6.49
N LEU A 265 3.62 22.90 7.54
CA LEU A 265 2.18 23.03 7.74
C LEU A 265 1.53 23.91 6.66
N VAL A 266 2.17 25.02 6.29
CA VAL A 266 1.68 25.89 5.21
C VAL A 266 1.74 25.17 3.86
N LEU A 267 2.82 24.43 3.59
CA LEU A 267 2.94 23.65 2.35
C LEU A 267 1.87 22.54 2.26
N LEU A 268 1.44 21.98 3.40
CA LEU A 268 0.37 20.97 3.45
C LEU A 268 -1.00 21.52 3.02
N ILE A 269 -1.21 22.84 3.07
CA ILE A 269 -2.44 23.50 2.60
C ILE A 269 -2.47 23.61 1.07
N GLN A 270 -1.32 23.60 0.40
CA GLN A 270 -1.21 23.77 -1.06
C GLN A 270 -2.14 22.86 -1.89
N PRO A 271 -2.30 21.56 -1.59
CA PRO A 271 -3.20 20.67 -2.32
C PRO A 271 -4.67 21.08 -2.18
N ILE A 272 -5.06 21.68 -1.05
CA ILE A 272 -6.43 22.17 -0.82
C ILE A 272 -6.75 23.31 -1.78
N GLY A 273 -5.82 24.25 -1.98
CA GLY A 273 -5.98 25.34 -2.94
C GLY A 273 -6.25 24.83 -4.36
N THR A 274 -5.48 23.82 -4.81
CA THR A 274 -5.68 23.22 -6.15
C THR A 274 -7.03 22.50 -6.29
N ILE A 275 -7.56 21.93 -5.20
CA ILE A 275 -8.88 21.28 -5.21
C ILE A 275 -9.99 22.32 -5.32
N LEU A 276 -9.89 23.41 -4.54
CA LEU A 276 -10.88 24.49 -4.55
C LEU A 276 -10.95 25.17 -5.91
N GLU A 277 -9.80 25.44 -6.53
CA GLU A 277 -9.73 26.03 -7.87
C GLU A 277 -10.40 25.12 -8.90
N GLN A 278 -10.11 23.83 -8.90
CA GLN A 278 -10.70 22.90 -9.86
C GLN A 278 -12.19 22.65 -9.63
N ALA A 279 -12.64 22.64 -8.37
CA ALA A 279 -14.05 22.51 -8.03
C ALA A 279 -14.83 23.75 -8.48
N TRP A 280 -14.26 24.94 -8.27
CA TRP A 280 -14.85 26.21 -8.70
C TRP A 280 -14.95 26.30 -10.22
N VAL A 281 -13.85 26.04 -10.94
CA VAL A 281 -13.82 26.05 -12.41
C VAL A 281 -14.80 25.05 -13.00
N SER A 282 -14.94 23.86 -12.41
CA SER A 282 -15.91 22.85 -12.86
C SER A 282 -17.36 23.31 -12.70
N HIS A 283 -17.68 24.03 -11.62
CA HIS A 283 -19.01 24.57 -11.38
C HIS A 283 -19.37 25.68 -12.38
N GLU A 284 -18.41 26.53 -12.75
CA GLU A 284 -18.63 27.61 -13.71
C GLU A 284 -18.87 27.10 -15.15
N SER A 285 -18.17 26.04 -15.55
CA SER A 285 -18.40 25.40 -16.85
C SER A 285 -19.76 24.70 -16.98
N ALA A 286 -20.34 24.19 -15.87
CA ALA A 286 -21.66 23.57 -15.88
C ALA A 286 -22.79 24.61 -16.04
N GLY A 287 -22.65 25.80 -15.45
CA GLY A 287 -23.62 26.89 -15.62
C GLY A 287 -23.63 27.52 -17.02
N THR A 288 -22.58 27.30 -17.81
CA THR A 288 -22.43 27.89 -19.15
C THR A 288 -23.06 27.01 -20.25
N GLU A 289 -23.15 25.69 -20.07
CA GLU A 289 -23.82 24.80 -21.04
C GLU A 289 -25.36 24.91 -21.00
N ASP A 290 -25.97 25.12 -19.83
CA ASP A 290 -27.42 25.33 -19.71
C ASP A 290 -27.90 26.63 -20.37
N THR A 291 -26.99 27.60 -20.56
CA THR A 291 -27.30 28.87 -21.23
C THR A 291 -27.25 28.75 -22.77
N LYS A 292 -26.65 27.69 -23.32
CA LYS A 292 -26.48 27.53 -24.78
C LYS A 292 -27.52 26.63 -25.44
N LEU A 293 -28.37 25.93 -24.66
CA LEU A 293 -29.41 25.04 -25.17
C LEU A 293 -30.81 25.69 -25.17
N ARG A 294 -30.95 26.87 -25.78
CA ARG A 294 -32.27 27.45 -26.09
C ARG A 294 -32.28 27.86 -27.58
N PRO A 295 -32.87 27.06 -28.49
CA PRO A 295 -32.98 27.48 -29.88
C PRO A 295 -34.14 28.48 -29.99
N THR A 296 -33.84 29.73 -30.28
CA THR A 296 -34.80 30.68 -30.86
C THR A 296 -35.14 30.23 -32.28
N ALA A 297 -36.43 29.99 -32.51
CA ALA A 297 -37.03 29.70 -33.80
C ALA A 297 -37.25 30.98 -34.64
N GLU A 298 -37.33 30.77 -35.97
CA GLU A 298 -37.73 31.68 -37.06
C GLU A 298 -36.68 32.76 -37.45
N LYS A 299 -36.33 33.03 -38.72
CA LYS A 299 -37.04 32.93 -40.02
C LYS A 299 -36.03 33.14 -41.18
N GLY A 300 -36.25 32.51 -42.34
CA GLY A 300 -36.02 33.17 -43.65
C GLY A 300 -34.92 32.65 -44.61
N ASP A 301 -35.37 31.77 -45.52
CA ASP A 301 -35.17 31.80 -46.99
C ASP A 301 -33.85 31.35 -47.71
N ASN A 302 -34.13 30.62 -48.81
CA ASN A 302 -33.38 30.04 -49.93
C ASN A 302 -31.87 30.28 -50.13
N SER A 303 -31.14 29.17 -50.39
CA SER A 303 -30.64 28.84 -51.74
C SER A 303 -29.99 27.46 -51.83
N ARG A 304 -30.36 26.72 -52.89
CA ARG A 304 -29.69 25.51 -53.42
C ARG A 304 -28.24 25.82 -53.79
N VAL A 305 -27.27 25.01 -53.34
CA VAL A 305 -26.16 24.50 -54.16
C VAL A 305 -25.75 23.11 -53.66
N GLN A 306 -25.49 22.26 -54.64
CA GLN A 306 -25.23 20.83 -54.62
C GLN A 306 -23.73 20.55 -54.38
N GLY A 307 -23.41 19.49 -53.63
CA GLY A 307 -22.03 19.01 -53.44
C GLY A 307 -22.00 17.63 -52.79
N CYS A 308 -21.65 16.62 -53.58
CA CYS A 308 -21.60 15.21 -53.25
C CYS A 308 -20.45 14.82 -52.30
N GLU A 309 -20.61 13.61 -51.72
CA GLU A 309 -19.57 12.64 -51.32
C GLU A 309 -18.79 12.91 -50.01
N HIS A 310 -18.57 11.99 -49.07
CA HIS A 310 -18.54 10.53 -49.06
C HIS A 310 -19.05 10.00 -47.70
N ALA A 311 -19.96 9.02 -47.72
CA ALA A 311 -20.21 8.16 -46.56
C ALA A 311 -19.19 7.03 -46.58
N THR A 312 -18.39 6.89 -45.51
CA THR A 312 -17.67 5.63 -45.24
C THR A 312 -18.10 5.11 -43.88
N LEU A 313 -19.02 4.15 -43.92
CA LEU A 313 -19.26 3.21 -42.83
C LEU A 313 -18.01 2.34 -42.69
N VAL A 314 -17.36 2.41 -41.53
CA VAL A 314 -16.40 1.39 -41.09
C VAL A 314 -16.79 0.95 -39.68
N HIS A 315 -17.40 -0.24 -39.65
CA HIS A 315 -17.36 -1.17 -38.54
C HIS A 315 -15.92 -1.31 -38.00
N ASN A 316 -15.77 -1.32 -36.68
CA ASN A 316 -14.97 -2.31 -35.91
C ASN A 316 -15.01 -1.90 -34.44
N ALA A 317 -15.89 -2.47 -33.63
CA ALA A 317 -15.70 -3.77 -32.96
C ALA A 317 -14.48 -3.74 -32.02
N SER A 318 -14.79 -3.53 -30.74
CA SER A 318 -13.93 -3.77 -29.58
C SER A 318 -13.32 -5.18 -29.64
N PRO A 319 -12.02 -5.37 -29.39
CA PRO A 319 -11.51 -6.68 -29.03
C PRO A 319 -11.80 -6.87 -27.53
N GLU A 320 -12.94 -7.50 -27.23
CA GLU A 320 -13.11 -8.20 -25.96
C GLU A 320 -12.06 -9.32 -25.88
N GLU A 321 -11.32 -9.32 -24.78
CA GLU A 321 -10.34 -10.34 -24.43
C GLU A 321 -11.07 -11.68 -24.22
N PRO A 322 -10.62 -12.80 -24.81
CA PRO A 322 -11.40 -14.03 -24.79
C PRO A 322 -11.47 -14.59 -23.38
N GLU A 323 -12.70 -14.71 -22.85
CA GLU A 323 -13.02 -15.51 -21.67
C GLU A 323 -12.50 -16.93 -21.88
N ARG A 324 -11.37 -17.24 -21.24
CA ARG A 324 -10.86 -18.60 -21.17
C ARG A 324 -11.78 -19.40 -20.26
N CYS A 325 -12.74 -20.12 -20.84
CA CYS A 325 -13.51 -21.16 -20.15
C CYS A 325 -12.54 -22.10 -19.43
N ARG A 326 -12.52 -22.01 -18.09
CA ARG A 326 -11.79 -22.94 -17.25
C ARG A 326 -12.59 -24.24 -17.26
N ALA A 327 -12.15 -25.21 -18.03
CA ALA A 327 -12.71 -26.56 -18.01
C ALA A 327 -12.45 -27.16 -16.63
N TYR A 328 -13.45 -27.11 -15.74
CA TYR A 328 -13.44 -27.90 -14.53
C TYR A 328 -13.53 -29.38 -14.92
N PRO A 329 -12.77 -30.29 -14.28
CA PRO A 329 -12.94 -31.72 -14.54
C PRO A 329 -14.41 -32.09 -14.31
N PRO A 330 -15.07 -32.81 -15.24
CA PRO A 330 -16.50 -33.13 -15.16
C PRO A 330 -16.90 -33.87 -13.86
N VAL A 331 -15.90 -34.48 -13.19
CA VAL A 331 -16.03 -35.17 -11.91
C VAL A 331 -16.34 -34.22 -10.75
N LEU A 332 -15.81 -33.00 -10.73
CA LEU A 332 -16.00 -32.06 -9.62
C LEU A 332 -17.45 -31.52 -9.60
N LEU A 333 -17.99 -31.26 -10.79
CA LEU A 333 -19.36 -30.75 -11.00
C LEU A 333 -20.42 -31.82 -10.72
N GLN A 334 -20.12 -33.10 -10.99
CA GLN A 334 -21.01 -34.22 -10.64
C GLN A 334 -21.09 -34.46 -9.12
N ILE A 335 -20.01 -34.18 -8.37
CA ILE A 335 -20.00 -34.32 -6.90
C ILE A 335 -20.74 -33.16 -6.21
N LEU A 336 -20.77 -31.97 -6.84
CA LEU A 336 -21.42 -30.77 -6.30
C LEU A 336 -22.95 -30.71 -6.54
N GLY A 337 -23.54 -31.73 -7.18
CA GLY A 337 -24.99 -31.94 -7.19
C GLY A 337 -25.79 -30.84 -7.90
N SER A 338 -25.85 -30.89 -9.23
CA SER A 338 -26.96 -30.29 -9.98
C SER A 338 -27.56 -31.36 -10.90
N PRO A 339 -28.84 -31.77 -10.73
CA PRO A 339 -29.42 -32.88 -11.46
C PRO A 339 -29.87 -32.54 -12.90
N ASN A 340 -29.63 -31.32 -13.41
CA ASN A 340 -30.07 -30.93 -14.75
C ASN A 340 -28.93 -30.32 -15.57
N ALA A 341 -28.12 -31.16 -16.20
CA ALA A 341 -27.21 -30.75 -17.27
C ALA A 341 -27.16 -31.80 -18.39
N SER A 342 -28.33 -32.16 -18.92
CA SER A 342 -28.47 -33.00 -20.13
C SER A 342 -28.55 -32.19 -21.43
N ASN A 343 -28.23 -30.89 -21.42
CA ASN A 343 -28.38 -30.02 -22.61
C ASN A 343 -27.22 -29.04 -22.82
N LEU A 344 -26.00 -29.52 -23.04
CA LEU A 344 -24.96 -28.69 -23.67
C LEU A 344 -24.35 -29.41 -24.87
N ARG A 345 -24.66 -28.84 -26.04
CA ARG A 345 -24.46 -29.36 -27.38
C ARG A 345 -22.98 -29.56 -27.71
N ARG A 346 -22.77 -30.62 -28.49
CA ARG A 346 -21.63 -30.93 -29.34
C ARG A 346 -21.42 -29.78 -30.34
N CYS A 347 -20.25 -29.12 -30.32
CA CYS A 347 -19.78 -28.30 -31.45
C CYS A 347 -18.60 -29.03 -32.09
N SER A 348 -18.82 -29.46 -33.34
CA SER A 348 -17.79 -29.96 -34.27
C SER A 348 -17.16 -28.75 -34.99
N PRO A 349 -15.88 -28.79 -35.38
CA PRO A 349 -15.32 -27.79 -36.28
C PRO A 349 -15.57 -28.25 -37.72
N ASP A 350 -16.15 -27.41 -38.55
CA ASP A 350 -15.94 -27.44 -40.00
C ASP A 350 -16.36 -26.10 -40.61
N SER A 351 -15.52 -25.63 -41.55
CA SER A 351 -15.59 -24.43 -42.41
C SER A 351 -14.87 -23.18 -41.89
#